data_AF-A0A6I0SGK6-F1
#
_entry.id   AF-A0A6I0SGK6-F1
#
_cell.length_a   1.000
_cell.length_b   1.000
_cell.length_c   1.000
_cell.angle_alpha   90.00
_cell.angle_beta   90.00
_cell.angle_gamma   90.00
#
_symmetry.space_group_name_H-M   'P 1'
#
loop_
_entity.id
_entity.type
_entity.pdbx_description
1 polymer ?
#
loop_
_entity_poly.entity_id
_entity_poly.type
_entity_poly.pdbx_seq_one_letter_code
_entity_poly.pdbx_strand_id
1 'polypeptide(L)'
;MKNNFFLLFAILLTATILMGCSKDEDEQNTPSSLTLNGVAIKINDLEGEYDPEGSWDRFTFWVNNALDKTYIQATVSYDAKFIANEDITDKCDILINTGDDWANVVPDMPNTSYRSGKLIIENFDFDNRKITLRFDNYKYISDHKNAMELNGTLNMPFTIVQYGTGE
;
A
#
# COMPACT_ATOMS: atom_id res chain seq x y z
N MET A 1 -8.82 43.96 -50.60
CA MET A 1 -9.67 42.74 -50.71
C MET A 1 -10.69 42.79 -49.59
N LYS A 2 -11.94 42.45 -49.90
CA LYS A 2 -13.12 42.52 -49.04
C LYS A 2 -13.20 41.33 -48.08
N ASN A 3 -13.82 41.59 -46.94
CA ASN A 3 -14.63 40.71 -46.09
C ASN A 3 -13.98 39.94 -44.92
N ASN A 4 -14.31 40.46 -43.73
CA ASN A 4 -15.02 39.82 -42.63
C ASN A 4 -14.44 38.53 -42.04
N PHE A 5 -13.90 38.65 -40.83
CA PHE A 5 -14.33 37.76 -39.76
C PHE A 5 -14.82 38.57 -38.56
N PHE A 6 -16.05 38.24 -38.20
CA PHE A 6 -16.91 38.85 -37.20
C PHE A 6 -16.75 38.07 -35.88
N LEU A 7 -17.30 38.63 -34.80
CA LEU A 7 -17.36 38.20 -33.39
C LEU A 7 -16.26 38.78 -32.48
N LEU A 8 -16.53 39.93 -31.83
CA LEU A 8 -17.29 40.11 -30.56
C LEU A 8 -16.52 39.54 -29.35
N PHE A 9 -16.01 40.41 -28.46
CA PHE A 9 -16.67 40.82 -27.19
C PHE A 9 -16.92 39.61 -26.28
N ALA A 10 -16.59 39.55 -25.00
CA ALA A 10 -15.83 40.35 -24.04
C ALA A 10 -15.89 39.51 -22.72
N ILE A 11 -15.14 39.91 -21.68
CA ILE A 11 -15.39 39.55 -20.27
C ILE A 11 -14.92 38.09 -19.94
N LEU A 12 -14.05 37.83 -18.96
CA LEU A 12 -14.25 38.15 -17.55
C LEU A 12 -12.93 38.05 -16.77
N LEU A 13 -12.65 39.09 -16.00
CA LEU A 13 -11.76 39.10 -14.85
C LEU A 13 -12.46 38.35 -13.70
N THR A 14 -11.89 37.26 -13.20
CA THR A 14 -12.24 36.64 -11.90
C THR A 14 -10.93 36.17 -11.29
N ALA A 15 -10.31 37.02 -10.47
CA ALA A 15 -10.44 36.99 -9.02
C ALA A 15 -9.63 35.83 -8.42
N THR A 16 -8.41 36.18 -8.02
CA THR A 16 -7.67 35.53 -6.95
C THR A 16 -8.60 35.29 -5.77
N ILE A 17 -8.94 34.03 -5.53
CA ILE A 17 -9.46 33.62 -4.24
C ILE A 17 -8.38 32.78 -3.58
N LEU A 18 -7.46 33.46 -2.88
CA LEU A 18 -6.85 32.90 -1.69
C LEU A 18 -7.97 32.73 -0.66
N MET A 19 -8.69 31.61 -0.78
CA MET A 19 -9.58 31.15 0.27
C MET A 19 -8.67 30.51 1.32
N GLY A 20 -8.31 31.32 2.31
CA GLY A 20 -7.95 30.79 3.62
C GLY A 20 -9.16 30.05 4.17
N CYS A 21 -9.22 28.75 3.92
CA CYS A 21 -9.98 27.86 4.77
C CYS A 21 -9.10 27.58 5.99
N SER A 22 -9.36 28.33 7.05
CA SER A 22 -9.24 27.79 8.40
C SER A 22 -9.94 26.43 8.39
N LYS A 23 -9.16 25.37 8.42
CA LYS A 23 -9.62 24.05 8.77
C LYS A 23 -8.57 23.47 9.69
N ASP A 24 -9.07 23.05 10.84
CA ASP A 24 -8.36 22.26 11.83
C ASP A 24 -7.39 21.29 11.14
N GLU A 25 -6.23 21.11 11.74
CA GLU A 25 -5.23 20.12 11.34
C GLU A 25 -5.80 18.70 11.55
N ASP A 26 -6.85 18.36 10.82
CA ASP A 26 -7.15 16.99 10.48
C ASP A 26 -6.00 16.55 9.58
N GLU A 27 -5.00 15.88 10.17
CA GLU A 27 -4.03 15.07 9.45
C GLU A 27 -4.74 14.41 8.27
N GLN A 28 -4.44 14.87 7.05
CA GLN A 28 -4.98 14.30 5.84
C GLN A 28 -4.38 12.90 5.68
N ASN A 29 -5.02 11.92 6.34
CA ASN A 29 -4.77 10.51 6.12
C ASN A 29 -5.01 10.26 4.63
N THR A 30 -3.90 10.14 3.90
CA THR A 30 -3.95 9.76 2.49
C THR A 30 -4.64 8.40 2.42
N PRO A 31 -5.70 8.22 1.63
CA PRO A 31 -6.42 6.95 1.60
C PRO A 31 -5.54 5.84 0.99
N SER A 32 -5.71 4.62 1.47
CA SER A 32 -5.07 3.44 0.87
C SER A 32 -5.62 3.19 -0.54
N SER A 33 -4.76 2.74 -1.43
CA SER A 33 -5.13 2.32 -2.78
C SER A 33 -4.23 1.17 -3.22
N LEU A 34 -4.82 0.12 -3.77
CA LEU A 34 -4.09 -0.96 -4.42
C LEU A 34 -4.69 -1.25 -5.78
N THR A 35 -3.85 -1.64 -6.72
CA THR A 35 -4.25 -2.14 -8.03
C THR A 35 -3.55 -3.46 -8.31
N LEU A 36 -4.29 -4.41 -8.87
CA LEU A 36 -3.77 -5.67 -9.38
C LEU A 36 -3.91 -5.67 -10.89
N ASN A 37 -2.79 -5.74 -11.61
CA ASN A 37 -2.74 -5.60 -13.07
C ASN A 37 -3.48 -4.35 -13.56
N GLY A 38 -3.36 -3.23 -12.83
CA GLY A 38 -4.02 -1.96 -13.11
C GLY A 38 -5.50 -1.88 -12.74
N VAL A 39 -6.11 -2.96 -12.24
CA VAL A 39 -7.50 -2.97 -11.75
C VAL A 39 -7.52 -2.68 -10.25
N ALA A 40 -8.30 -1.70 -9.82
CA ALA A 40 -8.40 -1.34 -8.41
C ALA A 40 -8.93 -2.50 -7.55
N ILE A 41 -8.22 -2.78 -6.46
CA ILE A 41 -8.69 -3.66 -5.39
C ILE A 41 -9.58 -2.82 -4.47
N LYS A 42 -10.80 -3.29 -4.22
CA LYS A 42 -11.64 -2.70 -3.19
C LYS A 42 -11.10 -3.11 -1.81
N ILE A 43 -10.69 -2.13 -1.02
CA ILE A 43 -10.23 -2.32 0.36
C ILE A 43 -11.43 -2.03 1.28
N ASN A 44 -11.97 -3.09 1.89
CA ASN A 44 -13.04 -3.00 2.88
C ASN A 44 -12.48 -3.00 4.31
N ASP A 45 -11.33 -3.63 4.50
CA ASP A 45 -10.70 -3.81 5.80
C ASP A 45 -9.18 -3.75 5.66
N LEU A 46 -8.50 -3.24 6.69
CA LEU A 46 -7.06 -3.00 6.67
C LEU A 46 -6.50 -2.97 8.09
N GLU A 47 -5.79 -4.03 8.44
CA GLU A 47 -5.31 -4.27 9.80
C GLU A 47 -3.80 -4.51 9.81
N GLY A 48 -3.14 -4.07 10.88
CA GLY A 48 -1.71 -4.26 11.10
C GLY A 48 -1.39 -4.53 12.57
N GLU A 49 -0.41 -5.38 12.80
CA GLU A 49 0.13 -5.71 14.11
C GLU A 49 1.64 -5.54 14.10
N TYR A 50 2.17 -4.80 15.07
CA TYR A 50 3.60 -4.56 15.25
C TYR A 50 4.07 -5.20 16.56
N ASP A 51 5.09 -6.04 16.48
CA ASP A 51 5.75 -6.66 17.63
C ASP A 51 7.14 -6.02 17.86
N PRO A 52 7.28 -5.09 18.83
CA PRO A 52 8.55 -4.45 19.13
C PRO A 52 9.61 -5.41 19.70
N GLU A 53 9.21 -6.58 20.20
CA GLU A 53 10.13 -7.58 20.78
C GLU A 53 10.46 -8.70 19.77
N GLY A 54 9.55 -8.95 18.83
CA GLY A 54 9.71 -9.68 17.57
C GLY A 54 10.72 -10.82 17.60
N SER A 55 10.28 -12.01 18.02
CA SER A 55 11.13 -13.21 18.00
C SER A 55 11.31 -13.82 16.60
N TRP A 56 10.36 -13.60 15.70
CA TRP A 56 10.34 -14.15 14.33
C TRP A 56 9.79 -13.16 13.31
N ASP A 57 8.61 -12.58 13.57
CA ASP A 57 8.00 -11.54 12.75
C ASP A 57 7.99 -10.20 13.51
N ARG A 58 8.31 -9.11 12.82
CA ARG A 58 8.25 -7.74 13.35
C ARG A 58 6.89 -7.10 13.13
N PHE A 59 6.26 -7.42 11.99
CA PHE A 59 5.01 -6.81 11.59
C PHE A 59 4.19 -7.76 10.75
N THR A 60 2.89 -7.82 10.99
CA THR A 60 1.95 -8.58 10.19
C THR A 60 0.82 -7.66 9.75
N PHE A 61 0.37 -7.79 8.50
CA PHE A 61 -0.78 -7.03 8.04
C PHE A 61 -1.72 -7.84 7.16
N TRP A 62 -2.96 -7.35 7.09
CA TRP A 62 -4.04 -7.93 6.32
C TRP A 62 -4.75 -6.84 5.52
N VAL A 63 -4.97 -7.12 4.23
CA VAL A 63 -5.87 -6.34 3.38
C VAL A 63 -7.09 -7.21 3.13
N ASN A 64 -8.26 -6.70 3.52
CA ASN A 64 -9.55 -7.40 3.51
C ASN A 64 -9.58 -8.63 4.42
N ASN A 65 -10.77 -9.21 4.59
CA ASN A 65 -10.93 -10.45 5.33
C ASN A 65 -10.61 -11.67 4.43
N ALA A 66 -10.14 -12.78 4.99
CA ALA A 66 -9.89 -14.01 4.22
C ALA A 66 -11.14 -14.59 3.54
N LEU A 67 -12.34 -14.19 3.96
CA LEU A 67 -13.62 -14.53 3.31
C LEU A 67 -13.95 -13.65 2.10
N ASP A 68 -13.26 -12.52 1.91
CA ASP A 68 -13.43 -11.67 0.74
C ASP A 68 -12.85 -12.31 -0.52
N LYS A 69 -13.37 -11.91 -1.68
CA LYS A 69 -12.83 -12.40 -2.97
C LYS A 69 -11.35 -12.07 -3.14
N THR A 70 -10.89 -10.96 -2.58
CA THR A 70 -9.47 -10.57 -2.66
C THR A 70 -8.96 -10.27 -1.27
N TYR A 71 -7.93 -11.01 -0.87
CA TYR A 71 -7.31 -10.96 0.45
C TYR A 71 -5.79 -10.98 0.31
N ILE A 72 -5.11 -10.18 1.12
CA ILE A 72 -3.66 -10.20 1.24
C ILE A 72 -3.31 -10.36 2.71
N GLN A 73 -2.39 -11.26 3.00
CA GLN A 73 -1.72 -11.37 4.29
C GLN A 73 -0.23 -11.31 4.08
N ALA A 74 0.47 -10.58 4.93
CA ALA A 74 1.91 -10.50 4.86
C ALA A 74 2.55 -10.44 6.23
N THR A 75 3.72 -11.06 6.34
CA THR A 75 4.60 -10.99 7.51
C THR A 75 5.91 -10.36 7.12
N VAL A 76 6.42 -9.46 7.96
CA VAL A 76 7.70 -8.79 7.80
C VAL A 76 8.63 -9.30 8.89
N SER A 77 9.78 -9.82 8.48
CA SER A 77 10.78 -10.44 9.36
C SER A 77 11.29 -9.49 10.46
N TYR A 78 11.68 -10.08 11.60
CA TYR A 78 12.22 -9.38 12.78
C TYR A 78 13.43 -8.47 12.49
N ASP A 79 14.19 -8.75 11.42
CA ASP A 79 15.39 -8.04 11.01
C ASP A 79 15.13 -6.84 10.06
N ALA A 80 13.87 -6.61 9.67
CA ALA A 80 13.49 -5.43 8.91
C ALA A 80 13.60 -4.16 9.75
N LYS A 81 14.03 -3.07 9.10
CA LYS A 81 14.11 -1.75 9.72
C LYS A 81 12.85 -0.95 9.43
N PHE A 82 12.15 -0.55 10.47
CA PHE A 82 10.94 0.25 10.35
C PHE A 82 11.30 1.74 10.31
N ILE A 83 11.85 2.16 9.16
CA ILE A 83 12.25 3.54 8.89
C ILE A 83 11.73 3.97 7.51
N ALA A 84 11.57 5.28 7.30
CA ALA A 84 11.09 5.83 6.05
C ALA A 84 12.02 5.50 4.87
N ASN A 85 11.41 5.13 3.74
CA ASN A 85 12.01 4.67 2.49
C ASN A 85 12.83 3.37 2.57
N GLU A 86 12.63 2.54 3.60
CA GLU A 86 13.26 1.22 3.66
C GLU A 86 12.64 0.27 2.62
N ASP A 87 13.49 -0.39 1.83
CA ASP A 87 13.09 -1.50 0.98
C ASP A 87 13.06 -2.80 1.80
N ILE A 88 11.86 -3.33 2.00
CA ILE A 88 11.62 -4.55 2.80
C ILE A 88 11.22 -5.73 1.92
N THR A 89 11.46 -5.66 0.61
CA THR A 89 11.04 -6.69 -0.35
C THR A 89 11.57 -8.07 0.02
N ASP A 90 12.84 -8.18 0.38
CA ASP A 90 13.49 -9.43 0.77
C ASP A 90 13.17 -9.89 2.20
N LYS A 91 12.43 -9.08 2.96
CA LYS A 91 12.09 -9.35 4.37
C LYS A 91 10.59 -9.55 4.56
N CYS A 92 9.82 -9.67 3.48
CA CYS A 92 8.38 -9.74 3.56
C CYS A 92 7.83 -10.91 2.74
N ASP A 93 7.15 -11.80 3.45
CA ASP A 93 6.44 -12.93 2.88
C ASP A 93 4.98 -12.54 2.71
N ILE A 94 4.42 -12.79 1.53
CA ILE A 94 3.08 -12.31 1.14
C ILE A 94 2.25 -13.45 0.57
N LEU A 95 1.14 -13.76 1.24
CA LEU A 95 0.05 -14.56 0.69
C LEU A 95 -0.96 -13.63 0.02
N ILE A 96 -1.22 -13.86 -1.27
CA ILE A 96 -2.20 -13.10 -2.05
C ILE A 96 -3.24 -14.07 -2.59
N ASN A 97 -4.52 -13.79 -2.34
CA ASN A 97 -5.67 -14.51 -2.92
C ASN A 97 -6.54 -13.52 -3.69
N THR A 98 -6.92 -13.87 -4.92
CA THR A 98 -7.75 -13.04 -5.80
C THR A 98 -9.09 -13.70 -6.14
N GLY A 99 -9.43 -14.78 -5.42
CA GLY A 99 -10.65 -15.57 -5.55
C GLY A 99 -10.55 -16.62 -6.65
N ASP A 100 -10.00 -16.20 -7.79
CA ASP A 100 -9.78 -17.06 -8.97
C ASP A 100 -8.34 -17.60 -9.05
N ASP A 101 -7.43 -17.06 -8.23
CA ASP A 101 -6.01 -17.40 -8.21
C ASP A 101 -5.39 -17.07 -6.86
N TRP A 102 -4.20 -17.58 -6.60
CA TRP A 102 -3.46 -17.30 -5.38
C TRP A 102 -1.94 -17.41 -5.59
N ALA A 103 -1.17 -16.81 -4.69
CA ALA A 103 0.27 -16.93 -4.66
C ALA A 103 0.78 -16.82 -3.22
N ASN A 104 1.80 -17.61 -2.89
CA ASN A 104 2.71 -17.29 -1.80
C ASN A 104 3.99 -16.71 -2.39
N VAL A 105 4.31 -15.48 -2.02
CA VAL A 105 5.43 -14.69 -2.54
C VAL A 105 6.42 -14.48 -1.41
N VAL A 106 7.54 -15.20 -1.48
CA VAL A 106 8.63 -15.18 -0.50
C VAL A 106 9.89 -14.76 -1.26
N PRO A 107 10.30 -13.49 -1.28
CA PRO A 107 11.36 -13.05 -2.19
C PRO A 107 12.77 -13.57 -1.88
N ASP A 108 13.07 -13.94 -0.63
CA ASP A 108 14.41 -14.41 -0.20
C ASP A 108 14.64 -15.93 -0.39
N MET A 109 13.67 -16.67 -0.90
CA MET A 109 13.83 -18.10 -1.18
C MET A 109 14.26 -18.37 -2.64
N PRO A 110 14.80 -19.56 -2.96
CA PRO A 110 14.96 -20.00 -4.35
C PRO A 110 13.61 -20.47 -4.94
N ASN A 111 13.42 -20.30 -6.25
CA ASN A 111 12.26 -20.80 -7.02
C ASN A 111 10.89 -20.26 -6.56
N THR A 112 10.82 -18.99 -6.22
CA THR A 112 9.63 -18.36 -5.62
C THR A 112 8.75 -17.72 -6.68
N SER A 113 7.56 -17.31 -6.27
CA SER A 113 6.61 -16.59 -7.12
C SER A 113 7.10 -15.20 -7.50
N TYR A 114 8.03 -14.59 -6.73
CA TYR A 114 8.50 -13.22 -6.94
C TYR A 114 9.28 -13.05 -8.25
N ARG A 115 9.15 -11.88 -8.89
CA ARG A 115 9.85 -11.57 -10.16
C ARG A 115 10.63 -10.26 -10.12
N SER A 116 10.03 -9.18 -9.63
CA SER A 116 10.67 -7.86 -9.56
C SER A 116 9.79 -6.85 -8.81
N GLY A 117 10.29 -5.63 -8.65
CA GLY A 117 9.57 -4.54 -7.99
C GLY A 117 10.05 -4.33 -6.57
N LYS A 118 9.30 -3.57 -5.79
CA LYS A 118 9.65 -3.29 -4.40
C LYS A 118 8.41 -3.22 -3.50
N LEU A 119 8.59 -3.64 -2.25
CA LEU A 119 7.74 -3.26 -1.13
C LEU A 119 8.55 -2.33 -0.23
N ILE A 120 8.06 -1.12 -0.04
CA ILE A 120 8.79 -0.03 0.63
C ILE A 120 7.98 0.46 1.82
N ILE A 121 8.63 0.64 2.97
CA ILE A 121 8.06 1.44 4.07
C ILE A 121 8.26 2.90 3.70
N GLU A 122 7.23 3.59 3.21
CA GLU A 122 7.35 5.01 2.89
C GLU A 122 7.42 5.87 4.16
N ASN A 123 6.64 5.50 5.18
CA ASN A 123 6.63 6.16 6.48
C ASN A 123 6.35 5.14 7.58
N PHE A 124 6.97 5.34 8.74
CA PHE A 124 6.67 4.60 9.97
C PHE A 124 6.59 5.59 11.13
N ASP A 125 5.37 5.76 11.65
CA ASP A 125 5.06 6.63 12.76
C ASP A 125 4.61 5.77 13.94
N PHE A 126 5.56 5.48 14.82
CA PHE A 126 5.32 4.63 15.97
C PHE A 126 4.38 5.28 16.99
N ASP A 127 4.51 6.58 17.20
CA ASP A 127 3.75 7.33 18.22
C ASP A 127 2.27 7.38 17.85
N ASN A 128 1.96 7.60 16.57
CA ASN A 128 0.59 7.60 16.06
C ASN A 128 0.12 6.23 15.59
N ARG A 129 0.97 5.21 15.69
CA ARG A 129 0.70 3.81 15.27
C ARG A 129 0.23 3.71 13.83
N LYS A 130 0.96 4.38 12.92
CA LYS A 130 0.67 4.39 11.49
C LYS A 130 1.90 3.93 10.72
N ILE A 131 1.66 3.13 9.69
CA ILE A 131 2.67 2.75 8.70
C ILE A 131 2.11 2.98 7.30
N THR A 132 2.96 3.49 6.42
CA THR A 132 2.67 3.61 5.00
C THR A 132 3.55 2.63 4.25
N LEU A 133 2.94 1.64 3.61
CA LEU A 133 3.63 0.69 2.73
C LEU A 133 3.31 1.01 1.29
N ARG A 134 4.31 0.94 0.40
CA ARG A 134 4.12 1.09 -1.04
C ARG A 134 4.59 -0.14 -1.79
N PHE A 135 3.69 -0.68 -2.60
CA PHE A 135 3.99 -1.63 -3.66
C PHE A 135 4.35 -0.85 -4.93
N ASP A 136 5.57 -1.04 -5.41
CA ASP A 136 6.11 -0.38 -6.59
C ASP A 136 6.48 -1.42 -7.64
N ASN A 137 5.63 -1.55 -8.66
CA ASN A 137 5.76 -2.51 -9.74
C ASN A 137 6.02 -3.94 -9.21
N TYR A 138 5.34 -4.32 -8.11
CA TYR A 138 5.59 -5.58 -7.40
C TYR A 138 5.03 -6.75 -8.19
N LYS A 139 5.91 -7.47 -8.87
CA LYS A 139 5.59 -8.50 -9.84
C LYS A 139 5.81 -9.89 -9.30
N TYR A 140 4.84 -10.76 -9.52
CA TYR A 140 4.90 -12.17 -9.16
C TYR A 140 4.18 -13.04 -10.19
N ILE A 141 4.43 -14.34 -10.15
CA ILE A 141 3.69 -15.35 -10.90
C ILE A 141 2.81 -16.12 -9.93
N SER A 142 1.52 -16.21 -10.24
CA SER A 142 0.57 -16.95 -9.42
C SER A 142 0.71 -18.47 -9.54
N ASP A 143 -0.04 -19.21 -8.73
CA ASP A 143 -0.05 -20.67 -8.79
C ASP A 143 -0.54 -21.18 -10.16
N HIS A 144 -1.56 -20.53 -10.75
CA HIS A 144 -2.03 -20.79 -12.12
C HIS A 144 -1.10 -20.24 -13.22
N LYS A 145 0.10 -19.78 -12.89
CA LYS A 145 1.14 -19.30 -13.81
C LYS A 145 0.78 -17.99 -14.54
N ASN A 146 -0.10 -17.19 -13.95
CA ASN A 146 -0.43 -15.86 -14.47
C ASN A 146 0.62 -14.84 -14.00
N ALA A 147 0.95 -13.88 -14.88
CA ALA A 147 1.76 -12.73 -14.49
C ALA A 147 0.90 -11.70 -13.77
N MET A 148 1.34 -11.33 -12.58
CA MET A 148 0.62 -10.44 -11.68
C MET A 148 1.51 -9.27 -11.30
N GLU A 149 0.90 -8.09 -11.16
CA GLU A 149 1.55 -6.85 -10.77
C GLU A 149 0.68 -6.13 -9.74
N LEU A 150 1.20 -5.93 -8.53
CA LEU A 150 0.58 -5.17 -7.48
C LEU A 150 1.24 -3.79 -7.39
N ASN A 151 0.43 -2.73 -7.37
CA ASN A 151 0.89 -1.36 -7.18
C ASN A 151 -0.01 -0.62 -6.20
N GLY A 152 0.55 0.36 -5.51
CA GLY A 152 -0.20 1.33 -4.72
C GLY A 152 0.34 1.43 -3.30
N THR A 153 -0.43 2.10 -2.45
CA THR A 153 -0.01 2.45 -1.09
C THR A 153 -1.06 2.00 -0.09
N LEU A 154 -0.61 1.39 1.01
CA LEU A 154 -1.42 1.08 2.18
C LEU A 154 -1.03 2.03 3.30
N ASN A 155 -1.94 2.91 3.68
CA ASN A 155 -1.84 3.76 4.86
C ASN A 155 -2.59 3.06 6.00
N MET A 156 -1.86 2.31 6.82
CA MET A 156 -2.42 1.37 7.77
C MET A 156 -2.23 1.87 9.20
N PRO A 157 -3.30 1.90 10.02
CA PRO A 157 -3.11 1.87 11.46
C PRO A 157 -2.53 0.51 11.87
N PHE A 158 -1.83 0.46 13.00
CA PHE A 158 -1.45 -0.81 13.60
C PHE A 158 -1.68 -0.84 15.11
N THR A 159 -1.76 -2.05 15.64
CA THR A 159 -1.76 -2.31 17.08
C THR A 159 -0.39 -2.82 17.50
N ILE A 160 -0.03 -2.57 18.76
CA ILE A 160 1.18 -3.13 19.35
C ILE A 160 0.79 -4.45 20.01
N VAL A 161 1.44 -5.52 19.61
CA VAL A 161 1.25 -6.86 20.19
C VAL A 161 2.55 -7.29 20.86
N GLN A 162 2.42 -8.13 21.89
CA GLN A 162 3.54 -8.79 22.53
C GLN A 162 3.19 -10.27 22.58
N TYR A 163 3.71 -11.02 21.62
CA TYR A 163 3.62 -12.47 21.68
C TYR A 163 4.62 -12.92 22.73
N GLY A 164 4.13 -13.18 23.94
CA GLY A 164 4.98 -13.52 25.09
C GLY A 164 6.05 -14.53 24.69
N THR A 165 7.29 -14.29 25.11
CA THR A 165 8.38 -15.26 24.93
C THR A 165 7.92 -16.56 25.55
N GLY A 166 7.70 -17.60 24.74
CA GLY A 166 7.41 -18.93 25.26
C GLY A 166 8.61 -19.39 26.09
N GLU A 167 8.53 -19.19 27.40
CA GLU A 167 9.41 -19.83 28.39
C GLU A 167 9.14 -21.33 28.45
#